data_AF-A0A327NTK2-F1
#
_entry.id   AF-A0A327NTK2-F1
#
_cell.length_a   1.000
_cell.length_b   1.000
_cell.length_c   1.000
_cell.angle_alpha   90.00
_cell.angle_beta   90.00
_cell.angle_gamma   90.00
#
_symmetry.space_group_name_H-M   'P 1'
#
loop_
_entity.id
_entity.type
_entity.pdbx_description
1 polymer ?
#
loop_
_entity_poly.entity_id
_entity_poly.type
_entity_poly.pdbx_seq_one_letter_code
_entity_poly.pdbx_strand_id
1 'polypeptide(L)'
;MKSTLIQVSLIISSVVVLSGCATVFGGPRTSYQITKPRDGEPQRQVRVGALVADILLFWPGTIVDFATGAIYKPAPVKIPLAPPPSEIR
;
A
#
# COMPACT_ATOMS: atom_id res chain seq x y z
N MET A 1 -9.71 35.76 -6.22
CA MET A 1 -10.53 34.96 -7.16
C MET A 1 -9.67 34.21 -8.20
N LYS A 2 -8.68 34.84 -8.84
CA LYS A 2 -7.77 34.16 -9.79
C LYS A 2 -6.80 33.16 -9.11
N SER A 3 -6.24 33.52 -7.95
CA SER A 3 -5.32 32.66 -7.20
C SER A 3 -6.00 31.41 -6.61
N THR A 4 -7.25 31.56 -6.17
CA THR A 4 -8.04 30.47 -5.60
C THR A 4 -8.38 29.41 -6.64
N LEU A 5 -8.71 29.83 -7.87
CA LEU A 5 -8.93 28.92 -9.01
C LEU A 5 -7.65 28.18 -9.42
N ILE A 6 -6.49 28.86 -9.40
CA ILE A 6 -5.19 28.24 -9.69
C ILE A 6 -4.81 27.22 -8.60
N GLN A 7 -5.02 27.54 -7.32
CA GLN A 7 -4.79 26.61 -6.22
C GLN A 7 -5.69 25.37 -6.28
N VAL A 8 -6.99 25.57 -6.54
CA VAL A 8 -7.94 24.45 -6.66
C VAL A 8 -7.59 23.56 -7.86
N SER A 9 -7.18 24.15 -8.99
CA SER A 9 -6.72 23.39 -10.17
C SER A 9 -5.47 22.56 -9.88
N LEU A 10 -4.47 23.13 -9.18
CA LEU A 10 -3.28 22.40 -8.75
C LEU A 10 -3.60 21.23 -7.81
N ILE A 11 -4.50 21.45 -6.85
CA ILE A 11 -4.94 20.42 -5.90
C ILE A 11 -5.67 19.30 -6.66
N ILE A 12 -6.61 19.62 -7.53
CA ILE A 12 -7.34 18.63 -8.35
C ILE A 12 -6.38 17.85 -9.25
N SER A 13 -5.44 18.53 -9.92
CA SER A 13 -4.44 17.88 -10.77
C SER A 13 -3.56 16.91 -9.97
N SER A 14 -3.13 17.28 -8.76
CA SER A 14 -2.37 16.38 -7.89
C SER A 14 -3.17 15.13 -7.48
N VAL A 15 -4.46 15.27 -7.16
CA VAL A 15 -5.35 14.15 -6.80
C VAL A 15 -5.59 13.20 -7.98
N VAL A 16 -5.71 13.73 -9.20
CA VAL A 16 -5.89 12.91 -10.42
C VAL A 16 -4.65 12.07 -10.72
N VAL A 17 -3.44 12.61 -10.53
CA VAL A 17 -2.18 11.85 -10.71
C VAL A 17 -2.02 10.77 -9.63
N LEU A 18 -2.52 11.01 -8.41
CA LEU A 18 -2.48 10.05 -7.28
C LEU A 18 -3.49 8.89 -7.40
N SER A 19 -4.40 8.92 -8.38
CA SER A 19 -5.43 7.88 -8.56
C SER A 19 -4.88 6.51 -9.02
N GLY A 20 -3.59 6.44 -9.38
CA GLY A 20 -2.92 5.19 -9.79
C GLY A 20 -1.59 4.88 -9.09
N CYS A 21 -1.01 5.83 -8.35
CA CYS A 21 0.28 5.70 -7.67
C CYS A 21 0.10 6.18 -6.24
N ALA A 22 -0.25 5.27 -5.34
CA ALA A 22 -0.64 5.64 -3.99
C ALA A 22 0.50 6.24 -3.15
N THR A 23 1.76 5.94 -3.48
CA THR A 23 2.95 6.60 -2.94
C THR A 23 4.13 6.49 -3.90
N VAL A 24 5.13 7.37 -3.75
CA VAL A 24 6.43 7.36 -4.47
C VAL A 24 7.17 6.01 -4.38
N PHE A 25 6.82 5.18 -3.39
CA PHE A 25 7.42 3.85 -3.14
C PHE A 25 6.43 2.68 -3.23
N GLY A 26 5.15 2.95 -3.56
CA GLY A 26 4.09 1.95 -3.60
C GLY A 26 3.89 1.37 -5.00
N GLY A 27 4.55 0.25 -5.29
CA GLY A 27 4.35 -0.52 -6.53
C GLY A 27 2.94 -1.12 -6.66
N PRO A 28 2.69 -1.91 -7.73
CA PRO A 28 1.36 -2.45 -8.05
C PRO A 28 0.75 -3.22 -6.87
N ARG A 29 -0.54 -3.00 -6.66
CA ARG A 29 -1.29 -3.61 -5.56
C ARG A 29 -1.88 -4.94 -5.97
N THR A 30 -1.76 -5.89 -5.05
CA THR A 30 -2.39 -7.20 -5.17
C THR A 30 -3.80 -7.19 -4.57
N SER A 31 -4.68 -8.10 -4.99
CA SER A 31 -5.95 -8.39 -4.28
C SER A 31 -5.68 -8.73 -2.80
N TYR A 32 -4.50 -9.35 -2.59
CA TYR A 32 -3.69 -9.45 -1.38
C TYR A 32 -3.76 -8.24 -0.43
N GLN A 33 -3.75 -7.03 -0.96
CA GLN A 33 -3.54 -5.81 -0.18
C GLN A 33 -4.82 -4.97 -0.04
N ILE A 34 -5.78 -5.17 -0.93
CA ILE A 34 -7.02 -4.37 -1.02
C ILE A 34 -8.17 -5.01 -0.24
N THR A 35 -8.28 -6.34 -0.23
CA THR A 35 -9.41 -7.03 0.44
C THR A 35 -9.35 -6.89 1.97
N LYS A 36 -10.42 -6.51 2.66
CA LYS A 36 -10.38 -6.48 4.13
C LYS A 36 -10.28 -7.91 4.70
N PRO A 37 -9.42 -8.20 5.69
CA PRO A 37 -9.43 -9.48 6.39
C PRO A 37 -10.81 -9.78 6.99
N ARG A 38 -11.24 -11.04 6.92
CA ARG A 38 -12.46 -11.51 7.59
C ARG A 38 -12.23 -11.66 9.08
N ASP A 39 -13.32 -11.74 9.86
CA ASP A 39 -13.23 -11.99 11.29
C ASP A 39 -12.52 -13.33 11.55
N GLY A 40 -11.48 -13.29 12.39
CA GLY A 40 -10.61 -14.45 12.66
C GLY A 40 -9.42 -14.60 11.71
N GLU A 41 -9.32 -13.83 10.63
CA GLU A 41 -8.12 -13.81 9.78
C GLU A 41 -7.01 -12.94 10.40
N PRO A 42 -5.73 -13.31 10.22
CA PRO A 42 -4.63 -12.53 10.72
C PRO A 42 -4.56 -11.14 10.05
N GLN A 43 -4.29 -10.11 10.87
CA GLN A 43 -4.09 -8.75 10.38
C GLN A 43 -2.89 -8.69 9.42
N ARG A 44 -3.04 -7.94 8.33
CA ARG A 44 -1.98 -7.79 7.33
C ARG A 44 -0.79 -7.02 7.89
N GLN A 45 0.40 -7.53 7.62
CA GLN A 45 1.64 -6.88 8.03
C GLN A 45 1.84 -5.58 7.26
N VAL A 46 2.27 -4.54 7.98
CA VAL A 46 2.54 -3.21 7.46
C VAL A 46 3.99 -3.14 6.95
N ARG A 47 4.22 -2.40 5.87
CA ARG A 47 5.54 -2.03 5.34
C ARG A 47 6.10 -0.88 6.19
N VAL A 48 6.73 -1.21 7.33
CA VAL A 48 7.20 -0.22 8.31
C VAL A 48 8.12 0.85 7.69
N GLY A 49 9.03 0.46 6.79
CA GLY A 49 9.90 1.42 6.10
C GLY A 49 9.12 2.44 5.25
N ALA A 50 8.09 1.98 4.54
CA ALA A 50 7.21 2.86 3.76
C ALA A 50 6.39 3.77 4.67
N LEU A 51 5.87 3.24 5.78
CA LEU A 51 5.14 4.01 6.79
C LEU A 51 5.97 5.16 7.35
N VAL A 52 7.21 4.87 7.74
CA VAL A 52 8.12 5.89 8.30
C VAL A 52 8.48 6.93 7.24
N ALA A 53 8.79 6.51 6.00
CA ALA A 53 9.08 7.44 4.92
C ALA A 53 7.90 8.37 4.63
N ASP A 54 6.68 7.84 4.57
CA ASP A 54 5.47 8.61 4.34
C ASP A 54 5.17 9.59 5.46
N ILE A 55 5.28 9.18 6.73
CA ILE A 55 5.05 10.08 7.86
C ILE A 55 6.04 11.27 7.84
N LEU A 56 7.30 11.02 7.49
CA LEU A 56 8.36 12.03 7.50
C LEU A 56 8.35 12.92 6.25
N LEU A 57 8.09 12.39 5.06
CA LEU A 57 8.10 13.15 3.81
C LEU A 57 6.73 13.74 3.44
N PHE A 58 5.64 13.03 3.71
CA PHE A 58 4.30 13.42 3.26
C PHE A 58 3.20 12.73 4.07
N TRP A 59 2.95 13.21 5.29
CA TRP A 59 1.97 12.63 6.21
C TRP A 59 0.54 12.40 5.64
N PRO A 60 0.01 13.20 4.68
CA PRO A 60 -1.29 12.90 4.08
C PRO A 60 -1.24 11.62 3.22
N GLY A 61 -0.09 11.32 2.63
CA GLY A 61 0.16 10.08 1.88
C GLY A 61 -0.08 8.85 2.73
N THR A 62 0.31 8.91 4.01
CA THR A 62 0.12 7.81 4.95
C THR A 62 -1.35 7.42 5.08
N ILE A 63 -2.26 8.41 5.15
CA ILE A 63 -3.70 8.17 5.25
C ILE A 63 -4.22 7.49 3.98
N VAL A 64 -3.78 7.99 2.82
CA VAL A 64 -4.14 7.40 1.51
C VAL A 64 -3.63 5.97 1.42
N ASP A 65 -2.41 5.70 1.89
CA ASP A 65 -1.76 4.40 1.84
C ASP A 65 -2.45 3.34 2.70
N PHE A 66 -2.97 3.74 3.87
CA PHE A 66 -3.84 2.89 4.69
C PHE A 66 -5.20 2.68 4.05
N ALA A 67 -5.85 3.75 3.56
CA ALA A 67 -7.18 3.67 2.97
C ALA A 67 -7.22 2.75 1.75
N THR A 68 -6.13 2.71 1.01
CA THR A 68 -6.09 2.01 -0.27
C THR A 68 -5.20 0.75 -0.25
N GLY A 69 -4.53 0.50 0.88
CA GLY A 69 -3.88 -0.78 1.20
C GLY A 69 -2.45 -0.97 0.69
N ALA A 70 -1.81 0.02 0.06
CA ALA A 70 -0.39 -0.11 -0.38
C ALA A 70 0.53 -0.37 0.80
N ILE A 71 0.17 0.16 1.97
CA ILE A 71 0.99 0.02 3.15
C ILE A 71 1.12 -1.43 3.62
N TYR A 72 0.24 -2.33 3.18
CA TYR A 72 0.33 -3.74 3.53
C TYR A 72 1.38 -4.47 2.69
N LYS A 73 2.01 -5.49 3.28
CA LYS A 73 2.89 -6.40 2.56
C LYS A 73 2.07 -7.23 1.54
N PRO A 74 2.64 -7.58 0.38
CA PRO A 74 1.97 -8.46 -0.58
C PRO A 74 1.86 -9.87 0.03
N ALA A 75 1.03 -10.71 -0.58
CA ALA A 75 0.84 -12.07 -0.10
C ALA A 75 2.20 -12.78 0.05
N PRO A 76 2.46 -13.46 1.18
CA PRO A 76 3.68 -14.23 1.32
C PRO A 76 3.73 -15.27 0.20
N VAL A 77 4.82 -15.27 -0.56
CA VAL A 77 5.11 -16.32 -1.53
C VAL A 77 5.14 -17.62 -0.73
N LYS A 78 4.19 -18.53 -1.00
CA LYS A 78 4.29 -19.90 -0.52
C LYS A 78 5.46 -20.54 -1.25
N ILE A 79 6.65 -20.44 -0.67
CA ILE A 79 7.77 -21.30 -1.07
C ILE A 79 7.26 -22.72 -0.81
N PRO A 80 7.25 -23.63 -1.80
CA PRO A 80 6.97 -25.03 -1.53
C PRO A 80 7.94 -25.44 -0.43
N LEU A 81 7.43 -25.76 0.77
CA LEU A 81 8.25 -26.39 1.77
C LEU A 81 8.90 -27.58 1.06
N ALA A 82 10.24 -27.63 1.06
CA ALA A 82 10.92 -28.84 0.61
C ALA A 82 10.24 -30.03 1.30
N PRO A 83 9.92 -31.12 0.57
CA PRO A 83 9.25 -32.27 1.15
C PRO A 83 10.03 -32.71 2.40
N PRO A 84 9.32 -33.14 3.47
CA PRO A 84 9.97 -33.58 4.69
C PRO A 84 11.02 -34.66 4.34
N PRO A 85 12.17 -34.72 5.05
CA PRO A 85 13.29 -35.62 4.72
C PRO A 85 12.93 -37.11 4.62
N SER A 86 11.71 -37.50 5.01
CA SER A 86 11.19 -38.86 4.95
C SER A 86 10.81 -39.35 3.56
N GLU A 87 10.79 -38.50 2.54
CA GLU A 87 10.39 -38.87 1.16
C GLU A 87 11.59 -39.08 0.20
N ILE A 88 12.81 -39.13 0.76
CA ILE A 88 14.03 -39.54 0.04
C ILE A 88 14.35 -40.98 0.47
N ARG A 89 13.67 -41.96 -0.10
CA ARG A 89 14.09 -43.37 -0.07
C ARG A 89 13.88 -44.01 -1.43
#